data_AF-A0A535N0B2-F1
#
_entry.id   AF-A0A535N0B2-F1
#
_cell.length_a   1.000
_cell.length_b   1.000
_cell.length_c   1.000
_cell.angle_alpha   90.00
_cell.angle_beta   90.00
_cell.angle_gamma   90.00
#
_symmetry.space_group_name_H-M   'P 1'
#
loop_
_entity.id
_entity.type
_entity.pdbx_description
1 polymer ?
#
loop_
_entity_poly.entity_id
_entity_poly.type
_entity_poly.pdbx_seq_one_letter_code
_entity_poly.pdbx_strand_id
1 'polypeptide(L)'
;MPLDAVWGERPEQPPIRRIVEREDAHVDDVALVARPRVRDVFHLHRPDLKTNERTFTFAAVECSVCCPKIRQIGPVVRGVRIAATIPLQAIASGPAEAAHSGIREVVNLALVTPGCIRLEVGEPNFSTPTHIVEAAVDFARKGEVKYTATAGLLSLRERLVAKLERVNGIKAGVNNINCTVGGVGGIAAAIAALLEPGDEVLVPDPAWPNYRLMLSWAHGVLVPYPCSPDHQFLPDPREIEKLITPRTKLLIVNSPCNPTGAVFPRALMGELVDVAVRHNLYLLSDECYDEVILDGEHVSPASFCTDGRVISAYTFSKTYAMTGWRVGYVVAGDKISDSITKILESNSSCIPTVCQKAAEAALDGPRDPVREMVNAYRERRDLCVGLLEEAELLISRPQGAFYIMADVGRSGVDSREFAFDLVKSKQVAVAPGTAFGSSARKAVRISLASSPEDLSVGIGRMIERIDELAEQ
;
A
#
# COMPACT_ATOMS: atom_id res chain seq x y z
N MET A 1 26.64 10.95 -41.07
CA MET A 1 26.02 12.24 -40.70
C MET A 1 25.72 12.21 -39.21
N PRO A 2 26.09 13.25 -38.43
CA PRO A 2 25.87 13.27 -36.99
C PRO A 2 24.39 13.53 -36.62
N LEU A 3 24.04 13.06 -35.43
CA LEU A 3 22.71 12.90 -34.82
C LEU A 3 22.08 14.20 -34.28
N ASP A 4 22.31 15.35 -34.90
CA ASP A 4 21.89 16.67 -34.36
C ASP A 4 20.61 17.24 -35.01
N ALA A 5 19.85 16.46 -35.77
CA ALA A 5 18.75 16.96 -36.60
C ALA A 5 17.32 16.59 -36.15
N VAL A 6 17.09 16.18 -34.89
CA VAL A 6 15.75 15.69 -34.45
C VAL A 6 15.12 16.51 -33.31
N TRP A 7 15.79 17.52 -32.75
CA TRP A 7 15.19 18.37 -31.70
C TRP A 7 15.09 19.82 -32.17
N GLY A 8 13.92 20.16 -32.72
CA GLY A 8 13.53 21.54 -33.03
C GLY A 8 13.51 22.44 -31.79
N GLU A 9 13.63 23.74 -32.03
CA GLU A 9 13.67 24.81 -31.03
C GLU A 9 12.52 24.71 -30.00
N ARG A 10 12.84 25.00 -28.72
CA ARG A 10 11.85 25.04 -27.64
C ARG A 10 10.80 26.12 -27.93
N PRO A 11 9.49 25.84 -27.81
CA PRO A 11 8.48 26.89 -27.90
C PRO A 11 8.56 27.82 -26.68
N GLU A 12 8.49 29.13 -26.93
CA GLU A 12 8.37 30.17 -25.91
C GLU A 12 7.15 29.92 -25.01
N GLN A 13 7.32 30.07 -23.70
CA GLN A 13 6.22 29.94 -22.74
C GLN A 13 5.19 31.07 -22.95
N PRO A 14 3.88 30.77 -22.87
CA PRO A 14 2.85 31.79 -23.06
C PRO A 14 2.84 32.80 -21.89
N PRO A 15 2.51 34.08 -22.15
CA PRO A 15 2.47 35.10 -21.11
C PRO A 15 1.32 34.84 -20.13
N ILE A 16 1.61 34.98 -18.84
CA ILE A 16 0.64 34.93 -17.75
C ILE A 16 -0.42 36.01 -17.99
N ARG A 17 -1.66 35.61 -18.30
CA ARG A 17 -2.82 36.52 -18.37
C ARG A 17 -3.20 36.96 -16.95
N ARG A 18 -3.21 38.27 -16.73
CA ARG A 18 -3.88 38.92 -15.58
C ARG A 18 -5.37 38.60 -15.65
N ILE A 19 -5.90 37.97 -14.61
CA ILE A 19 -7.32 38.05 -14.28
C ILE A 19 -7.40 38.95 -13.06
N VAL A 20 -7.90 40.17 -13.26
CA VAL A 20 -8.34 41.08 -12.21
C VAL A 20 -9.85 41.10 -12.33
N GLU A 21 -10.55 40.41 -11.44
CA GLU A 21 -11.92 40.75 -11.08
C GLU A 21 -11.85 41.36 -9.67
N ARG A 22 -12.25 42.62 -9.58
CA ARG A 22 -12.37 43.41 -8.36
C ARG A 22 -13.82 43.33 -7.88
N GLU A 23 -13.99 43.11 -6.58
CA GLU A 23 -15.05 43.61 -5.68
C GLU A 23 -14.62 43.08 -4.30
N ASP A 24 -14.27 43.81 -3.24
CA ASP A 24 -14.28 45.21 -2.85
C ASP A 24 -13.14 45.38 -1.83
N ALA A 25 -12.29 46.39 -2.01
CA ALA A 25 -11.56 47.08 -0.93
C ALA A 25 -10.61 48.12 -1.52
N HIS A 26 -10.81 49.38 -1.13
CA HIS A 26 -9.98 50.52 -1.45
C HIS A 26 -8.55 50.35 -0.89
N VAL A 27 -7.55 50.39 -1.77
CA VAL A 27 -6.20 50.84 -1.43
C VAL A 27 -5.69 51.66 -2.61
N ASP A 28 -5.45 52.94 -2.35
CA ASP A 28 -4.92 53.92 -3.28
C ASP A 28 -3.51 53.59 -3.76
N ASP A 29 -3.20 54.12 -4.94
CA ASP A 29 -1.99 53.96 -5.72
C ASP A 29 -0.67 53.98 -4.94
N VAL A 30 0.02 52.84 -4.90
CA VAL A 30 1.49 52.81 -4.89
C VAL A 30 1.98 51.71 -5.83
N ALA A 31 2.28 52.10 -7.07
CA ALA A 31 3.09 51.31 -7.97
C ALA A 31 4.51 51.19 -7.40
N LEU A 32 4.85 50.04 -6.81
CA LEU A 32 6.23 49.70 -6.41
C LEU A 32 6.79 48.64 -7.36
N VAL A 33 7.59 49.13 -8.31
CA VAL A 33 8.58 48.35 -9.04
C VAL A 33 9.63 47.89 -8.03
N ALA A 34 9.42 46.71 -7.46
CA ALA A 34 10.45 45.99 -6.72
C ALA A 34 10.45 44.55 -7.22
N ARG A 35 11.48 44.18 -7.98
CA ARG A 35 11.81 42.77 -8.21
C ARG A 35 12.41 42.25 -6.91
N PRO A 36 11.72 41.44 -6.09
CA PRO A 36 12.37 40.87 -4.92
C PRO A 36 13.38 39.85 -5.44
N ARG A 37 14.67 40.04 -5.15
CA ARG A 37 15.61 38.93 -5.18
C ARG A 37 15.29 38.07 -3.97
N VAL A 38 14.49 37.04 -4.16
CA VAL A 38 14.26 35.99 -3.16
C VAL A 38 15.63 35.35 -2.92
N ARG A 39 16.29 35.71 -1.81
CA ARG A 39 17.66 35.25 -1.52
C ARG A 39 17.70 33.90 -0.83
N ASP A 40 16.69 33.55 -0.04
CA ASP A 40 16.62 32.27 0.66
C ASP A 40 15.18 31.73 0.66
N VAL A 41 14.92 30.71 -0.16
CA VAL A 41 13.70 29.90 -0.07
C VAL A 41 14.00 28.72 0.83
N PHE A 42 13.48 28.73 2.06
CA PHE A 42 13.44 27.52 2.87
C PHE A 42 12.25 26.67 2.41
N HIS A 43 12.51 25.65 1.60
CA HIS A 43 11.51 24.68 1.20
C HIS A 43 11.13 23.78 2.37
N LEU A 44 10.12 24.17 3.15
CA LEU A 44 9.40 23.26 4.02
C LEU A 44 8.19 22.73 3.25
N HIS A 45 8.38 21.60 2.55
CA HIS A 45 7.28 20.87 1.96
C HIS A 45 6.42 20.25 3.07
N ARG A 46 5.24 20.85 3.31
CA ARG A 46 4.13 20.16 3.96
C ARG A 46 2.97 20.13 2.96
N PRO A 47 2.84 19.06 2.16
CA PRO A 47 1.63 18.87 1.38
C PRO A 47 0.43 18.75 2.32
N ASP A 48 -0.66 19.45 2.02
CA ASP A 48 -1.97 19.11 2.57
C ASP A 48 -2.52 17.95 1.74
N LEU A 49 -2.39 16.75 2.30
CA LEU A 49 -2.62 15.49 1.59
C LEU A 49 -4.11 15.15 1.43
N LYS A 50 -5.01 15.98 1.97
CA LYS A 50 -6.46 15.84 1.73
C LYS A 50 -6.92 16.55 0.45
N THR A 51 -6.25 17.65 0.07
CA THR A 51 -6.66 18.50 -1.07
C THR A 51 -5.67 18.48 -2.24
N ASN A 52 -4.52 17.80 -2.07
CA ASN A 52 -3.38 17.86 -2.99
C ASN A 52 -2.80 19.28 -3.16
N GLU A 53 -3.12 20.17 -2.22
CA GLU A 53 -2.62 21.52 -2.20
C GLU A 53 -1.24 21.58 -1.54
N ARG A 54 -0.34 22.38 -2.10
CA ARG A 54 0.99 22.60 -1.52
C ARG A 54 1.01 23.92 -0.78
N THR A 55 1.21 23.85 0.53
CA THR A 55 1.44 25.03 1.36
C THR A 55 2.91 25.41 1.29
N PHE A 56 3.19 26.59 0.73
CA PHE A 56 4.50 27.20 0.72
C PHE A 56 4.57 28.21 1.85
N THR A 57 5.50 28.01 2.79
CA THR A 57 5.77 29.01 3.82
C THR A 57 6.95 29.87 3.35
N PHE A 58 6.69 31.15 3.13
CA PHE A 58 7.73 32.11 2.81
C PHE A 58 8.19 32.81 4.09
N ALA A 59 9.48 32.73 4.39
CA ALA A 59 10.12 33.65 5.31
C ALA A 59 10.64 34.84 4.51
N ALA A 60 10.01 36.01 4.64
CA ALA A 60 10.58 37.24 4.11
C ALA A 60 11.80 37.62 4.97
N VAL A 61 13.02 37.40 4.45
CA VAL A 61 14.25 37.90 5.07
C VAL A 61 14.48 39.34 4.62
N GLU A 62 14.86 40.19 5.57
CA GLU A 62 15.03 41.64 5.50
C GLU A 62 15.52 42.17 4.14
N CYS A 63 14.71 43.02 3.51
CA CYS A 63 15.11 43.79 2.35
C CYS A 63 15.88 45.04 2.82
N SER A 64 17.20 44.93 2.97
CA SER A 64 18.06 46.10 3.12
C SER A 64 18.36 46.71 1.74
N VAL A 65 17.38 47.40 1.14
CA VAL A 65 17.63 48.19 -0.06
C VAL A 65 18.03 49.60 0.36
N CYS A 66 19.26 49.96 -0.03
CA CYS A 66 19.94 51.23 0.14
C CYS A 66 19.29 52.39 -0.62
N CYS A 67 17.97 52.57 -0.52
CA CYS A 67 17.27 53.71 -1.09
C CYS A 67 17.10 54.79 -0.01
N PRO A 68 17.75 55.97 -0.12
CA PRO A 68 17.63 57.03 0.88
C PRO A 68 16.21 57.61 1.04
N LYS A 69 15.24 57.21 0.18
CA LYS A 69 13.84 57.66 0.23
C LYS A 69 12.91 56.75 1.07
N ILE A 70 13.36 55.58 1.54
CA ILE A 70 12.56 54.68 2.40
C ILE A 70 13.02 54.82 3.87
N ARG A 71 12.97 56.04 4.41
CA ARG A 71 13.26 56.32 5.83
C ARG A 71 12.10 56.94 6.60
N GLN A 72 10.91 57.03 6.00
CA GLN A 72 9.76 57.71 6.62
C GLN A 72 8.51 56.85 6.83
N ILE A 73 8.59 55.53 6.71
CA ILE A 73 7.42 54.66 6.93
C ILE A 73 7.70 53.71 8.10
N GLY A 74 7.42 54.17 9.32
CA GLY A 74 7.07 53.35 10.50
C GLY A 74 7.98 52.20 10.93
N PRO A 75 7.73 51.57 12.09
CA PRO A 75 8.52 50.43 12.54
C PRO A 75 8.30 49.23 11.61
N VAL A 76 9.40 48.67 11.12
CA VAL A 76 9.46 47.41 10.36
C VAL A 76 8.78 46.32 11.19
N VAL A 77 7.65 45.79 10.69
CA VAL A 77 7.00 44.62 11.29
C VAL A 77 7.89 43.41 11.05
N ARG A 78 8.65 43.01 12.07
CA ARG A 78 9.37 41.74 12.07
C ARG A 78 8.36 40.59 12.26
N GLY A 79 8.34 39.64 11.33
CA GLY A 79 7.74 38.33 11.57
C GLY A 79 6.43 38.00 10.84
N VAL A 80 6.15 38.55 9.65
CA VAL A 80 5.03 38.07 8.84
C VAL A 80 5.43 36.76 8.14
N ARG A 81 4.91 35.62 8.64
CA ARG A 81 4.92 34.35 7.88
C ARG A 81 3.76 34.39 6.91
N ILE A 82 4.05 34.50 5.61
CA ILE A 82 3.05 34.31 4.56
C ILE A 82 3.09 32.82 4.22
N ALA A 83 2.09 32.07 4.69
CA ALA A 83 1.80 30.75 4.15
C ALA A 83 0.84 30.96 2.97
N ALA A 84 1.33 30.73 1.75
CA ALA A 84 0.47 30.69 0.58
C ALA A 84 0.29 29.24 0.16
N THR A 85 -0.95 28.79 0.17
CA THR A 85 -1.32 27.50 -0.40
C THR A 85 -1.58 27.71 -1.88
N ILE A 86 -0.77 27.10 -2.75
CA ILE A 86 -1.00 27.16 -4.19
C ILE A 86 -1.57 25.80 -4.60
N PRO A 87 -2.82 25.75 -5.08
CA PRO A 87 -3.35 24.53 -5.67
C PRO A 87 -2.57 24.26 -6.95
N LEU A 88 -1.86 23.13 -7.00
CA LEU A 88 -1.27 22.66 -8.25
C LEU A 88 -2.40 22.08 -9.09
N GLN A 89 -2.51 22.54 -10.33
CA GLN A 89 -3.45 21.95 -11.27
C GLN A 89 -3.06 20.49 -11.50
N ALA A 90 -4.02 19.58 -11.34
CA ALA A 90 -3.82 18.16 -11.57
C ALA A 90 -3.36 17.91 -13.01
N ILE A 91 -2.32 17.09 -13.18
CA ILE A 91 -1.83 16.67 -14.51
C ILE A 91 -2.79 15.66 -15.14
N ALA A 92 -3.38 14.78 -14.32
CA ALA A 92 -4.38 13.80 -14.74
C ALA A 92 -5.37 13.53 -13.60
N SER A 93 -6.64 13.33 -13.94
CA SER A 93 -7.70 12.85 -13.02
C SER A 93 -7.42 11.41 -12.59
N GLY A 94 -7.79 11.05 -11.37
CA GLY A 94 -7.46 9.73 -10.79
C GLY A 94 -6.22 9.77 -9.90
N PRO A 95 -4.98 9.63 -10.43
CA PRO A 95 -3.76 9.69 -9.62
C PRO A 95 -3.63 10.97 -8.78
N ALA A 96 -4.10 12.10 -9.29
CA ALA A 96 -4.06 13.38 -8.56
C ALA A 96 -5.10 13.48 -7.44
N GLU A 97 -6.16 12.67 -7.48
CA GLU A 97 -7.22 12.62 -6.46
C GLU A 97 -6.94 11.54 -5.41
N ALA A 98 -6.02 10.62 -5.70
CA ALA A 98 -5.62 9.55 -4.81
C ALA A 98 -4.77 10.09 -3.65
N ALA A 99 -5.31 10.04 -2.44
CA ALA A 99 -4.54 10.33 -1.24
C ALA A 99 -3.37 9.35 -1.11
N HIS A 100 -2.20 9.85 -0.71
CA HIS A 100 -1.07 9.00 -0.39
C HIS A 100 -1.40 8.03 0.75
N SER A 101 -0.69 6.90 0.81
CA SER A 101 -0.88 5.93 1.89
C SER A 101 -0.52 6.55 3.24
N GLY A 102 -1.48 6.59 4.18
CA GLY A 102 -1.25 7.05 5.55
C GLY A 102 -0.16 6.26 6.28
N ILE A 103 0.04 4.98 5.92
CA ILE A 103 1.17 4.17 6.40
C ILE A 103 2.49 4.83 6.00
N ARG A 104 2.62 5.27 4.74
CA ARG A 104 3.86 5.87 4.24
C ARG A 104 4.19 7.19 4.93
N GLU A 105 3.18 7.95 5.33
CA GLU A 105 3.38 9.17 6.11
C GLU A 105 4.00 8.87 7.47
N VAL A 106 3.47 7.88 8.20
CA VAL A 106 4.03 7.43 9.48
C VAL A 106 5.44 6.86 9.29
N VAL A 107 5.67 6.05 8.25
CA VAL A 107 7.02 5.54 7.92
C VAL A 107 8.02 6.68 7.73
N ASN A 108 7.64 7.71 6.96
CA ASN A 108 8.53 8.84 6.70
C ASN A 108 8.85 9.63 7.98
N LEU A 109 7.88 9.78 8.87
CA LEU A 109 8.09 10.41 10.17
C LEU A 109 9.02 9.56 11.05
N ALA A 110 8.74 8.26 11.18
CA ALA A 110 9.52 7.34 11.98
C ALA A 110 10.99 7.26 11.52
N LEU A 111 11.26 7.35 10.21
CA LEU A 111 12.63 7.38 9.67
C LEU A 111 13.46 8.58 10.15
N VAL A 112 12.82 9.72 10.44
CA VAL A 112 13.51 10.92 10.94
C VAL A 112 13.39 11.09 12.46
N THR A 113 12.81 10.12 13.15
CA THR A 113 12.67 10.09 14.61
C THR A 113 13.69 9.09 15.19
N PRO A 114 14.79 9.56 15.82
CA PRO A 114 15.80 8.68 16.39
C PRO A 114 15.20 7.72 17.43
N GLY A 115 15.63 6.45 17.41
CA GLY A 115 15.20 5.44 18.38
C GLY A 115 13.74 5.00 18.25
N CYS A 116 13.07 5.31 17.13
CA CYS A 116 11.68 4.94 16.94
C CYS A 116 11.50 3.42 16.75
N ILE A 117 10.69 2.81 17.61
CA ILE A 117 10.25 1.42 17.48
C ILE A 117 9.28 1.33 16.29
N ARG A 118 9.57 0.40 15.36
CA ARG A 118 8.90 0.28 14.06
C ARG A 118 7.90 -0.88 14.06
N LEU A 119 6.61 -0.59 14.20
CA LEU A 119 5.52 -1.59 14.19
C LEU A 119 4.50 -1.34 13.07
N GLU A 120 4.75 -0.41 12.15
CA GLU A 120 3.80 -0.04 11.10
C GLU A 120 4.07 -0.71 9.75
N VAL A 121 5.26 -1.27 9.52
CA VAL A 121 5.64 -1.81 8.20
C VAL A 121 5.27 -3.29 8.08
N GLY A 122 4.69 -3.63 6.92
CA GLY A 122 4.32 -5.01 6.58
C GLY A 122 5.45 -5.82 5.93
N GLU A 123 6.61 -5.87 6.55
CA GLU A 123 7.82 -6.53 6.04
C GLU A 123 8.38 -7.51 7.07
N PRO A 124 8.68 -8.78 6.68
CA PRO A 124 9.38 -9.70 7.56
C PRO A 124 10.67 -9.10 8.13
N ASN A 125 10.91 -9.26 9.44
CA ASN A 125 12.17 -8.91 10.09
C ASN A 125 13.24 -10.01 10.01
N PHE A 126 13.00 -11.04 9.18
CA PHE A 126 13.95 -12.11 8.89
C PHE A 126 14.73 -11.78 7.62
N SER A 127 15.96 -12.30 7.54
CA SER A 127 16.71 -12.31 6.28
C SER A 127 16.14 -13.34 5.31
N THR A 128 16.27 -13.09 4.01
CA THR A 128 16.01 -14.12 2.99
C THR A 128 16.85 -15.37 3.30
N PRO A 129 16.27 -16.59 3.31
CA PRO A 129 16.99 -17.83 3.57
C PRO A 129 18.25 -18.00 2.72
N THR A 130 19.36 -18.42 3.33
CA THR A 130 20.69 -18.46 2.71
C THR A 130 20.70 -19.21 1.37
N HIS A 131 20.03 -20.36 1.27
CA HIS A 131 20.00 -21.16 0.04
C HIS A 131 19.40 -20.40 -1.17
N ILE A 132 18.47 -19.47 -0.91
CA ILE A 132 17.88 -18.60 -1.94
C ILE A 132 18.89 -17.55 -2.40
N VAL A 133 19.60 -16.94 -1.44
CA VAL A 133 20.64 -15.94 -1.71
C VAL A 133 21.79 -16.55 -2.51
N GLU A 134 22.30 -17.71 -2.09
CA GLU A 134 23.40 -18.38 -2.77
C GLU A 134 23.02 -18.80 -4.20
N ALA A 135 21.81 -19.31 -4.42
CA ALA A 135 21.34 -19.65 -5.77
C ALA A 135 21.31 -18.43 -6.70
N ALA A 136 20.91 -17.27 -6.18
CA ALA A 136 20.91 -16.01 -6.93
C ALA A 136 22.34 -15.54 -7.24
N VAL A 137 23.24 -15.59 -6.26
CA VAL A 137 24.65 -15.20 -6.41
C VAL A 137 25.36 -16.09 -7.42
N ASP A 138 25.18 -17.40 -7.32
CA ASP A 138 25.79 -18.37 -8.23
C ASP A 138 25.27 -18.21 -9.66
N PHE A 139 23.97 -17.94 -9.83
CA PHE A 139 23.43 -17.62 -11.15
C PHE A 139 24.00 -16.31 -11.70
N ALA A 140 24.06 -15.26 -10.89
CA ALA A 140 24.58 -13.96 -11.31
C ALA A 140 26.05 -14.05 -11.76
N ARG A 141 26.87 -14.85 -11.07
CA ARG A 141 28.28 -15.09 -11.43
C ARG A 141 28.46 -15.75 -12.80
N LYS A 142 27.49 -16.54 -13.28
CA LYS A 142 27.53 -17.15 -14.62
C LYS A 142 27.33 -16.14 -15.75
N GLY A 143 26.78 -14.97 -15.47
CA GLY A 143 26.59 -13.89 -16.46
C GLY A 143 25.40 -14.09 -17.41
N GLU A 144 24.52 -15.06 -17.16
CA GLU A 144 23.34 -15.38 -17.99
C GLU A 144 22.14 -14.42 -17.74
N VAL A 145 22.41 -13.12 -17.58
CA VAL A 145 21.43 -12.09 -17.17
C VAL A 145 20.80 -11.36 -18.37
N LYS A 146 20.03 -12.09 -19.18
CA LYS A 146 19.31 -11.56 -20.35
C LYS A 146 17.81 -11.44 -20.11
N TYR A 147 17.11 -10.77 -21.03
CA TYR A 147 15.65 -10.78 -21.09
C TYR A 147 15.11 -12.22 -21.16
N THR A 148 13.95 -12.41 -20.57
CA THR A 148 13.22 -13.68 -20.54
C THR A 148 11.82 -13.47 -21.13
N ALA A 149 11.04 -14.54 -21.26
CA ALA A 149 9.62 -14.39 -21.59
C ALA A 149 8.94 -13.48 -20.57
N THR A 150 8.02 -12.62 -21.01
CA THR A 150 7.30 -11.68 -20.15
C THR A 150 6.59 -12.37 -18.99
N ALA A 151 5.97 -13.51 -19.25
CA ALA A 151 5.32 -14.34 -18.23
C ALA A 151 6.31 -14.99 -17.24
N GLY A 152 7.62 -14.88 -17.47
CA GLY A 152 8.69 -15.48 -16.68
C GLY A 152 9.27 -16.76 -17.28
N LEU A 153 10.39 -17.20 -16.72
CA LEU A 153 11.08 -18.43 -17.06
C LEU A 153 10.11 -19.62 -17.03
N LEU A 154 10.16 -20.46 -18.07
CA LEU A 154 9.35 -21.67 -18.12
C LEU A 154 9.63 -22.57 -16.91
N SER A 155 10.90 -22.73 -16.54
CA SER A 155 11.35 -23.51 -15.37
C SER A 155 10.77 -23.02 -14.05
N LEU A 156 10.55 -21.71 -13.90
CA LEU A 156 9.88 -21.15 -12.72
C LEU A 156 8.37 -21.42 -12.78
N ARG A 157 7.73 -21.21 -13.92
CA ARG A 157 6.28 -21.44 -14.10
C ARG A 157 5.91 -22.91 -13.86
N GLU A 158 6.71 -23.86 -14.30
CA GLU A 158 6.50 -25.30 -14.04
C GLU A 158 6.52 -25.63 -12.54
N ARG A 159 7.45 -25.03 -11.77
CA ARG A 159 7.51 -25.20 -10.30
C ARG A 159 6.32 -24.53 -9.62
N LEU A 160 5.87 -23.39 -10.13
CA LEU A 160 4.69 -22.71 -9.63
C LEU A 160 3.43 -23.55 -9.85
N VAL A 161 3.27 -24.20 -11.01
CA VAL A 161 2.18 -25.18 -11.24
C VAL A 161 2.22 -26.29 -10.17
N ALA A 162 3.39 -26.89 -9.94
CA ALA A 162 3.53 -27.94 -8.93
C ALA A 162 3.22 -27.45 -7.50
N LYS A 163 3.62 -26.22 -7.16
CA LYS A 163 3.29 -25.59 -5.87
C LYS A 163 1.79 -25.37 -5.73
N LEU A 164 1.14 -24.84 -6.77
CA LEU A 164 -0.28 -24.53 -6.77
C LEU A 164 -1.14 -25.77 -6.55
N GLU A 165 -0.80 -26.88 -7.21
CA GLU A 165 -1.51 -28.14 -6.99
C GLU A 165 -1.28 -28.68 -5.57
N ARG A 166 -0.03 -28.69 -5.10
CA ARG A 166 0.35 -29.22 -3.79
C ARG A 166 -0.19 -28.41 -2.60
N VAL A 167 -0.15 -27.08 -2.68
CA VAL A 167 -0.40 -26.18 -1.55
C VAL A 167 -1.80 -25.57 -1.61
N ASN A 168 -2.25 -25.19 -2.81
CA ASN A 168 -3.49 -24.42 -2.99
C ASN A 168 -4.64 -25.27 -3.54
N GLY A 169 -4.37 -26.51 -3.97
CA GLY A 169 -5.37 -27.36 -4.62
C GLY A 169 -5.82 -26.81 -5.99
N ILE A 170 -5.01 -25.96 -6.62
CA ILE A 170 -5.32 -25.33 -7.90
C ILE A 170 -4.66 -26.13 -9.03
N LYS A 171 -5.46 -26.59 -9.99
CA LYS A 171 -4.97 -27.22 -11.22
C LYS A 171 -4.82 -26.15 -12.29
N ALA A 172 -3.59 -25.80 -12.61
CA ALA A 172 -3.24 -24.80 -13.61
C ALA A 172 -2.20 -25.33 -14.60
N GLY A 173 -2.22 -24.83 -15.83
CA GLY A 173 -1.13 -25.00 -16.79
C GLY A 173 -0.11 -23.87 -16.70
N VAL A 174 1.06 -24.05 -17.30
CA VAL A 174 2.12 -23.01 -17.34
C VAL A 174 1.66 -21.71 -18.02
N ASN A 175 0.66 -21.78 -18.90
CA ASN A 175 0.09 -20.62 -19.59
C ASN A 175 -0.86 -19.80 -18.70
N ASN A 176 -1.30 -20.36 -17.58
CA ASN A 176 -2.13 -19.64 -16.60
C ASN A 176 -1.29 -18.75 -15.69
N ILE A 177 0.04 -18.79 -15.76
CA ILE A 177 0.94 -18.16 -14.81
C ILE A 177 1.67 -16.98 -15.46
N ASN A 178 1.56 -15.81 -14.82
CA ASN A 178 2.34 -14.62 -15.17
C ASN A 178 3.19 -14.20 -13.98
N CYS A 179 4.51 -14.32 -14.08
CA CYS A 179 5.45 -13.79 -13.09
C CYS A 179 5.47 -12.26 -13.12
N THR A 180 5.43 -11.62 -11.95
CA THR A 180 5.19 -10.18 -11.81
C THR A 180 6.19 -9.52 -10.85
N VAL A 181 6.35 -8.20 -10.95
CA VAL A 181 7.19 -7.39 -10.06
C VAL A 181 6.54 -7.30 -8.67
N GLY A 182 6.67 -8.38 -7.91
CA GLY A 182 5.93 -8.62 -6.66
C GLY A 182 4.44 -8.83 -6.87
N GLY A 183 3.72 -9.15 -5.79
CA GLY A 183 2.26 -9.30 -5.83
C GLY A 183 1.54 -8.00 -6.23
N VAL A 184 2.06 -6.85 -5.80
CA VAL A 184 1.54 -5.51 -6.17
C VAL A 184 1.46 -5.33 -7.68
N GLY A 185 2.51 -5.71 -8.43
CA GLY A 185 2.52 -5.61 -9.89
C GLY A 185 1.53 -6.59 -10.54
N GLY A 186 1.33 -7.76 -9.94
CA GLY A 186 0.35 -8.75 -10.41
C GLY A 186 -1.09 -8.27 -10.25
N ILE A 187 -1.44 -7.79 -9.06
CA ILE A 187 -2.77 -7.24 -8.75
C ILE A 187 -3.05 -6.03 -9.66
N ALA A 188 -2.09 -5.12 -9.82
CA ALA A 188 -2.23 -3.98 -10.72
C ALA A 188 -2.47 -4.40 -12.18
N ALA A 189 -1.73 -5.40 -12.68
CA ALA A 189 -1.91 -5.91 -14.03
C ALA A 189 -3.25 -6.62 -14.21
N ALA A 190 -3.72 -7.37 -13.21
CA ALA A 190 -5.04 -8.01 -13.22
C ALA A 190 -6.17 -6.98 -13.25
N ILE A 191 -6.09 -5.93 -12.42
CA ILE A 191 -7.03 -4.80 -12.43
C ILE A 191 -7.06 -4.13 -13.80
N ALA A 192 -5.88 -3.80 -14.36
CA ALA A 192 -5.79 -3.16 -15.67
C ALA A 192 -6.27 -4.05 -16.82
N ALA A 193 -6.14 -5.38 -16.70
CA ALA A 193 -6.62 -6.34 -17.70
C ALA A 193 -8.14 -6.54 -17.65
N LEU A 194 -8.80 -6.23 -16.53
CA LEU A 194 -10.22 -6.49 -16.31
C LEU A 194 -11.07 -5.24 -16.43
N LEU A 195 -10.63 -4.08 -15.94
CA LEU A 195 -11.51 -2.93 -15.75
C LEU A 195 -11.58 -1.99 -16.96
N GLU A 196 -12.77 -1.45 -17.16
CA GLU A 196 -13.05 -0.26 -17.97
C GLU A 196 -13.45 0.91 -17.05
N PRO A 197 -13.37 2.16 -17.54
CA PRO A 197 -13.78 3.32 -16.77
C PRO A 197 -15.22 3.22 -16.24
N GLY A 198 -15.37 3.40 -14.93
CA GLY A 198 -16.66 3.34 -14.24
C GLY A 198 -17.13 1.94 -13.86
N ASP A 199 -16.34 0.89 -14.12
CA ASP A 199 -16.61 -0.43 -13.55
C ASP A 199 -16.49 -0.40 -12.03
N GLU A 200 -17.45 -1.01 -11.34
CA GLU A 200 -17.47 -1.09 -9.89
C GLU A 200 -16.72 -2.32 -9.39
N VAL A 201 -15.92 -2.10 -8.35
CA VAL A 201 -15.09 -3.10 -7.71
C VAL A 201 -15.44 -3.18 -6.23
N LEU A 202 -15.91 -4.35 -5.81
CA LEU A 202 -16.21 -4.67 -4.42
C LEU A 202 -14.90 -4.92 -3.66
N VAL A 203 -14.63 -4.10 -2.65
CA VAL A 203 -13.38 -4.12 -1.87
C VAL A 203 -13.71 -4.26 -0.38
N PRO A 204 -12.99 -5.07 0.41
CA PRO A 204 -13.26 -5.17 1.85
C PRO A 204 -13.03 -3.83 2.57
N ASP A 205 -13.78 -3.56 3.64
CA ASP A 205 -13.50 -2.48 4.59
C ASP A 205 -13.37 -3.08 6.00
N PRO A 206 -12.15 -3.18 6.58
CA PRO A 206 -10.91 -2.57 6.12
C PRO A 206 -10.13 -3.41 5.07
N ALA A 207 -9.30 -2.75 4.26
CA ALA A 207 -8.49 -3.37 3.22
C ALA A 207 -7.08 -2.77 3.10
N TRP A 208 -6.20 -3.47 2.40
CA TRP A 208 -4.92 -2.94 2.00
C TRP A 208 -5.07 -1.67 1.11
N PRO A 209 -4.45 -0.53 1.47
CA PRO A 209 -4.68 0.76 0.81
C PRO A 209 -4.43 0.79 -0.69
N ASN A 210 -3.56 -0.08 -1.20
CA ASN A 210 -3.17 -0.01 -2.60
C ASN A 210 -4.29 -0.44 -3.55
N TYR A 211 -5.32 -1.17 -3.12
CA TYR A 211 -6.48 -1.42 -3.98
C TYR A 211 -7.12 -0.08 -4.40
N ARG A 212 -7.36 0.82 -3.44
CA ARG A 212 -7.88 2.17 -3.72
C ARG A 212 -6.96 2.96 -4.65
N LEU A 213 -5.65 2.91 -4.42
CA LEU A 213 -4.67 3.58 -5.29
C LEU A 213 -4.73 3.02 -6.71
N MET A 214 -4.79 1.70 -6.87
CA MET A 214 -4.89 1.03 -8.17
C MET A 214 -6.16 1.42 -8.92
N LEU A 215 -7.31 1.38 -8.24
CA LEU A 215 -8.60 1.74 -8.83
C LEU A 215 -8.64 3.20 -9.28
N SER A 216 -7.96 4.12 -8.58
CA SER A 216 -7.94 5.54 -8.95
C SER A 216 -7.34 5.79 -10.34
N TRP A 217 -6.27 5.08 -10.72
CA TRP A 217 -5.63 5.25 -12.03
C TRP A 217 -6.12 4.23 -13.07
N ALA A 218 -6.78 3.16 -12.64
CA ALA A 218 -7.53 2.26 -13.52
C ALA A 218 -8.95 2.75 -13.81
N HIS A 219 -9.36 3.91 -13.27
CA HIS A 219 -10.70 4.49 -13.39
C HIS A 219 -11.84 3.58 -12.90
N GLY A 220 -11.54 2.67 -11.96
CA GLY A 220 -12.52 1.82 -11.30
C GLY A 220 -13.19 2.53 -10.13
N VAL A 221 -14.47 2.23 -9.89
CA VAL A 221 -15.25 2.74 -8.77
C VAL A 221 -15.15 1.76 -7.61
N LEU A 222 -14.52 2.20 -6.51
CA LEU A 222 -14.43 1.39 -5.29
C LEU A 222 -15.78 1.38 -4.57
N VAL A 223 -16.35 0.19 -4.38
CA VAL A 223 -17.55 -0.07 -3.58
C VAL A 223 -17.14 -0.88 -2.36
N PRO A 224 -17.08 -0.29 -1.15
CA PRO A 224 -16.61 -1.01 0.03
C PRO A 224 -17.69 -1.98 0.53
N TYR A 225 -17.31 -3.21 0.87
CA TYR A 225 -18.17 -4.15 1.60
C TYR A 225 -17.66 -4.33 3.04
N PRO A 226 -18.56 -4.40 4.05
CA PRO A 226 -18.15 -4.38 5.44
C PRO A 226 -17.54 -5.73 5.87
N CYS A 227 -16.40 -5.66 6.55
CA CYS A 227 -15.84 -6.73 7.35
C CYS A 227 -15.83 -6.27 8.82
N SER A 228 -16.91 -6.53 9.56
CA SER A 228 -17.06 -5.99 10.93
C SER A 228 -16.13 -6.68 11.94
N PRO A 229 -15.52 -5.95 12.88
CA PRO A 229 -14.91 -6.51 14.08
C PRO A 229 -15.78 -7.54 14.81
N ASP A 230 -17.09 -7.28 14.93
CA ASP A 230 -18.05 -8.14 15.65
C ASP A 230 -18.15 -9.56 15.05
N HIS A 231 -17.78 -9.68 13.77
CA HIS A 231 -17.73 -10.93 13.02
C HIS A 231 -16.28 -11.36 12.71
N GLN A 232 -15.32 -10.96 13.55
CA GLN A 232 -13.89 -11.26 13.40
C GLN A 232 -13.31 -10.81 12.04
N PHE A 233 -13.87 -9.75 11.45
CA PHE A 233 -13.55 -9.26 10.11
C PHE A 233 -13.84 -10.24 8.97
N LEU A 234 -14.69 -11.24 9.19
CA LEU A 234 -15.21 -12.07 8.12
C LEU A 234 -16.31 -11.32 7.35
N PRO A 235 -16.31 -11.36 6.00
CA PRO A 235 -17.39 -10.79 5.22
C PRO A 235 -18.67 -11.60 5.34
N ASP A 236 -19.82 -10.94 5.16
CA ASP A 236 -21.11 -11.59 4.92
C ASP A 236 -21.43 -11.56 3.41
N PRO A 237 -21.50 -12.71 2.73
CA PRO A 237 -21.88 -12.79 1.33
C PRO A 237 -23.22 -12.11 1.00
N ARG A 238 -24.16 -12.08 1.95
CA ARG A 238 -25.48 -11.42 1.77
C ARG A 238 -25.35 -9.90 1.75
N GLU A 239 -24.45 -9.33 2.54
CA GLU A 239 -24.17 -7.89 2.50
C GLU A 239 -23.44 -7.51 1.21
N ILE A 240 -22.55 -8.39 0.72
CA ILE A 240 -21.90 -8.21 -0.58
C ILE A 240 -22.92 -8.21 -1.71
N GLU A 241 -23.86 -9.15 -1.74
CA GLU A 241 -24.89 -9.24 -2.80
C GLU A 241 -25.74 -7.97 -2.91
N LYS A 242 -26.05 -7.31 -1.79
CA LYS A 242 -26.83 -6.06 -1.77
C LYS A 242 -26.12 -4.89 -2.44
N LEU A 243 -24.80 -4.94 -2.56
CA LEU A 243 -23.98 -3.89 -3.17
C LEU A 243 -23.81 -4.08 -4.68
N ILE A 244 -24.22 -5.23 -5.23
CA ILE A 244 -24.04 -5.56 -6.64
C ILE A 244 -25.00 -4.72 -7.49
N THR A 245 -24.45 -4.06 -8.50
CA THR A 245 -25.17 -3.32 -9.53
C THR A 245 -24.82 -3.88 -10.92
N PRO A 246 -25.50 -3.44 -11.99
CA PRO A 246 -25.10 -3.77 -13.37
C PRO A 246 -23.68 -3.31 -13.76
N ARG A 247 -23.04 -2.43 -12.98
CA ARG A 247 -21.65 -1.97 -13.19
C ARG A 247 -20.63 -2.77 -12.39
N THR A 248 -21.07 -3.60 -11.44
CA THR A 248 -20.17 -4.42 -10.63
C THR A 248 -19.51 -5.49 -11.50
N LYS A 249 -18.18 -5.51 -11.50
CA LYS A 249 -17.39 -6.40 -12.37
C LYS A 249 -16.43 -7.28 -11.60
N LEU A 250 -15.90 -6.79 -10.48
CA LEU A 250 -14.81 -7.44 -9.75
C LEU A 250 -15.09 -7.47 -8.25
N LEU A 251 -14.94 -8.63 -7.64
CA LEU A 251 -14.86 -8.82 -6.19
C LEU A 251 -13.41 -9.08 -5.80
N ILE A 252 -12.86 -8.26 -4.90
CA ILE A 252 -11.53 -8.51 -4.32
C ILE A 252 -11.70 -9.25 -2.99
N VAL A 253 -10.99 -10.35 -2.82
CA VAL A 253 -10.91 -11.11 -1.56
C VAL A 253 -9.45 -11.13 -1.12
N ASN A 254 -9.19 -10.86 0.17
CA ASN A 254 -7.84 -10.97 0.73
C ASN A 254 -7.86 -11.82 2.00
N SER A 255 -7.33 -13.04 1.89
CA SER A 255 -7.22 -14.00 2.98
C SER A 255 -5.90 -14.79 2.84
N PRO A 256 -5.04 -14.84 3.86
CA PRO A 256 -5.10 -14.07 5.11
C PRO A 256 -5.05 -12.55 4.89
N CYS A 257 -5.84 -11.82 5.67
CA CYS A 257 -6.11 -10.41 5.41
C CYS A 257 -5.04 -9.46 5.95
N ASN A 258 -4.67 -8.46 5.16
CA ASN A 258 -4.06 -7.22 5.61
C ASN A 258 -5.13 -6.11 5.56
N PRO A 259 -5.54 -5.53 6.69
CA PRO A 259 -4.78 -5.41 7.95
C PRO A 259 -5.16 -6.36 9.09
N THR A 260 -6.20 -7.17 8.96
CA THR A 260 -6.89 -7.75 10.13
C THR A 260 -6.29 -9.07 10.62
N GLY A 261 -5.52 -9.75 9.77
CA GLY A 261 -5.05 -11.11 10.03
C GLY A 261 -6.17 -12.16 9.98
N ALA A 262 -7.38 -11.82 9.53
CA ALA A 262 -8.48 -12.77 9.37
C ALA A 262 -8.17 -13.81 8.28
N VAL A 263 -8.59 -15.05 8.51
CA VAL A 263 -8.48 -16.17 7.57
C VAL A 263 -9.89 -16.69 7.30
N PHE A 264 -10.27 -16.78 6.03
CA PHE A 264 -11.65 -17.09 5.68
C PHE A 264 -11.88 -18.61 5.69
N PRO A 265 -12.87 -19.12 6.46
CA PRO A 265 -13.18 -20.54 6.48
C PRO A 265 -13.62 -21.05 5.10
N ARG A 266 -13.40 -22.35 4.84
CA ARG A 266 -13.78 -23.02 3.59
C ARG A 266 -15.22 -22.77 3.15
N ALA A 267 -16.18 -22.85 4.06
CA ALA A 267 -17.60 -22.64 3.76
C ALA A 267 -17.86 -21.22 3.25
N LEU A 268 -17.36 -20.21 3.97
CA LEU A 268 -17.46 -18.81 3.57
C LEU A 268 -16.78 -18.57 2.22
N MET A 269 -15.60 -19.15 1.99
CA MET A 269 -14.90 -18.99 0.71
C MET A 269 -15.71 -19.56 -0.46
N GLY A 270 -16.37 -20.71 -0.26
CA GLY A 270 -17.30 -21.28 -1.23
C GLY A 270 -18.49 -20.36 -1.51
N GLU A 271 -19.09 -19.78 -0.46
CA GLU A 271 -20.21 -18.83 -0.62
C GLU A 271 -19.81 -17.57 -1.41
N LEU A 272 -18.60 -17.03 -1.19
CA LEU A 272 -18.09 -15.89 -1.97
C LEU A 272 -17.89 -16.25 -3.45
N VAL A 273 -17.41 -17.45 -3.73
CA VAL A 273 -17.30 -17.95 -5.11
C VAL A 273 -18.69 -18.11 -5.72
N ASP A 274 -19.66 -18.64 -4.98
CA ASP A 274 -21.04 -18.78 -5.45
C ASP A 274 -21.68 -17.42 -5.78
N VAL A 275 -21.43 -16.38 -4.97
CA VAL A 275 -21.84 -14.99 -5.29
C VAL A 275 -21.24 -14.54 -6.61
N ALA A 276 -19.92 -14.72 -6.80
CA ALA A 276 -19.25 -14.34 -8.03
C ALA A 276 -19.80 -15.11 -9.24
N VAL A 277 -20.14 -16.40 -9.06
CA VAL A 277 -20.79 -17.23 -10.09
C VAL A 277 -22.17 -16.70 -10.45
N ARG A 278 -23.05 -16.54 -9.46
CA ARG A 278 -24.45 -16.10 -9.63
C ARG A 278 -24.55 -14.76 -10.33
N HIS A 279 -23.67 -13.83 -9.99
CA HIS A 279 -23.71 -12.45 -10.50
C HIS A 279 -22.73 -12.17 -11.64
N ASN A 280 -22.10 -13.22 -12.20
CA ASN A 280 -21.15 -13.11 -13.30
C ASN A 280 -20.00 -12.11 -13.03
N LEU A 281 -19.48 -12.12 -11.80
CA LEU A 281 -18.34 -11.30 -11.39
C LEU A 281 -17.02 -12.06 -11.59
N TYR A 282 -15.95 -11.32 -11.87
CA TYR A 282 -14.60 -11.79 -11.64
C TYR A 282 -14.28 -11.75 -10.14
N LEU A 283 -13.40 -12.63 -9.68
CA LEU A 283 -12.91 -12.66 -8.30
C LEU A 283 -11.39 -12.56 -8.30
N LEU A 284 -10.84 -11.48 -7.75
CA LEU A 284 -9.40 -11.32 -7.52
C LEU A 284 -9.07 -11.72 -6.08
N SER A 285 -8.41 -12.86 -5.94
CA SER A 285 -7.95 -13.43 -4.68
C SER A 285 -6.52 -12.99 -4.40
N ASP A 286 -6.33 -12.06 -3.47
CA ASP A 286 -5.01 -11.69 -2.95
C ASP A 286 -4.60 -12.68 -1.85
N GLU A 287 -3.71 -13.59 -2.22
CA GLU A 287 -3.22 -14.69 -1.40
C GLU A 287 -1.75 -14.47 -1.01
N CYS A 288 -1.32 -13.21 -0.83
CA CYS A 288 0.06 -12.84 -0.45
C CYS A 288 0.57 -13.49 0.85
N TYR A 289 -0.33 -14.00 1.70
CA TYR A 289 -0.05 -14.59 3.00
C TYR A 289 -0.48 -16.06 3.09
N ASP A 290 -0.74 -16.74 1.98
CA ASP A 290 -1.27 -18.11 1.92
C ASP A 290 -0.51 -19.13 2.79
N GLU A 291 0.80 -18.97 2.93
CA GLU A 291 1.65 -19.84 3.75
C GLU A 291 2.01 -19.24 5.12
N VAL A 292 1.49 -18.04 5.46
CA VAL A 292 1.63 -17.40 6.77
C VAL A 292 0.34 -17.58 7.57
N ILE A 293 0.07 -18.82 7.95
CA ILE A 293 -1.11 -19.23 8.74
C ILE A 293 -0.67 -19.51 10.17
N LEU A 294 -1.30 -18.80 11.12
CA LEU A 294 -1.04 -18.95 12.55
C LEU A 294 -1.98 -20.01 13.13
N ASP A 295 -3.26 -19.96 12.78
CA ASP A 295 -4.29 -20.95 13.14
C ASP A 295 -5.21 -21.24 11.94
N GLY A 296 -5.73 -22.47 11.87
CA GLY A 296 -6.65 -22.90 10.81
C GLY A 296 -5.95 -23.33 9.52
N GLU A 297 -6.64 -23.18 8.39
CA GLU A 297 -6.13 -23.49 7.05
C GLU A 297 -6.39 -22.33 6.09
N HIS A 298 -5.49 -22.14 5.11
CA HIS A 298 -5.76 -21.28 3.96
C HIS A 298 -6.63 -22.02 2.93
N VAL A 299 -7.56 -21.29 2.30
CA VAL A 299 -8.43 -21.85 1.26
C VAL A 299 -8.41 -20.92 0.04
N SER A 300 -7.90 -21.43 -1.08
CA SER A 300 -7.89 -20.68 -2.33
C SER A 300 -9.24 -20.74 -3.05
N PRO A 301 -9.85 -19.59 -3.43
CA PRO A 301 -11.13 -19.55 -4.16
C PRO A 301 -11.09 -20.31 -5.49
N ALA A 302 -9.94 -20.31 -6.17
CA ALA A 302 -9.74 -21.00 -7.44
C ALA A 302 -9.85 -22.53 -7.32
N SER A 303 -9.85 -23.09 -6.11
CA SER A 303 -10.12 -24.52 -5.89
C SER A 303 -11.61 -24.89 -6.05
N PHE A 304 -12.52 -23.92 -5.98
CA PHE A 304 -13.97 -24.12 -6.13
C PHE A 304 -14.47 -23.87 -7.55
N CYS A 305 -13.80 -23.00 -8.32
CA CYS A 305 -14.26 -22.57 -9.64
C CYS A 305 -13.12 -22.51 -10.65
N THR A 306 -13.23 -23.30 -11.72
CA THR A 306 -12.21 -23.47 -12.76
C THR A 306 -12.60 -22.84 -14.10
N ASP A 307 -13.70 -22.07 -14.16
CA ASP A 307 -14.19 -21.43 -15.39
C ASP A 307 -13.38 -20.20 -15.84
N GLY A 308 -12.31 -19.89 -15.10
CA GLY A 308 -11.39 -18.79 -15.40
C GLY A 308 -11.80 -17.43 -14.82
N ARG A 309 -12.88 -17.32 -14.03
CA ARG A 309 -13.27 -16.04 -13.39
C ARG A 309 -12.43 -15.67 -12.17
N VAL A 310 -11.75 -16.65 -11.58
CA VAL A 310 -10.91 -16.43 -10.40
C VAL A 310 -9.49 -16.12 -10.84
N ILE A 311 -8.97 -14.99 -10.37
CA ILE A 311 -7.59 -14.55 -10.55
C ILE A 311 -6.93 -14.63 -9.18
N SER A 312 -5.92 -15.48 -8.99
CA SER A 312 -5.18 -15.56 -7.73
C SER A 312 -3.83 -14.85 -7.84
N ALA A 313 -3.54 -13.95 -6.90
CA ALA A 313 -2.29 -13.19 -6.84
C ALA A 313 -1.45 -13.65 -5.64
N TYR A 314 -0.16 -13.88 -5.88
CA TYR A 314 0.77 -14.42 -4.91
C TYR A 314 2.07 -13.61 -4.88
N THR A 315 2.86 -13.76 -3.81
CA THR A 315 4.19 -13.18 -3.71
C THR A 315 5.17 -14.03 -2.92
N PHE A 316 6.45 -13.96 -3.28
CA PHE A 316 7.54 -14.52 -2.48
C PHE A 316 7.91 -13.60 -1.29
N SER A 317 7.41 -12.37 -1.29
CA SER A 317 7.80 -11.34 -0.33
C SER A 317 7.59 -11.73 1.13
N LYS A 318 6.53 -12.50 1.43
CA LYS A 318 6.05 -12.74 2.80
C LYS A 318 6.51 -14.10 3.30
N THR A 319 6.22 -15.15 2.54
CA THR A 319 6.60 -16.54 2.86
C THR A 319 8.11 -16.75 3.00
N TYR A 320 8.91 -16.05 2.20
CA TYR A 320 10.36 -16.30 2.09
C TYR A 320 11.22 -15.11 2.51
N ALA A 321 10.64 -14.08 3.14
CA ALA A 321 11.34 -12.83 3.45
C ALA A 321 12.05 -12.22 2.22
N MET A 322 11.37 -12.20 1.07
CA MET A 322 11.91 -11.73 -0.22
C MET A 322 11.31 -10.38 -0.67
N THR A 323 10.97 -9.47 0.25
CA THR A 323 10.32 -8.18 -0.04
C THR A 323 11.07 -7.36 -1.09
N GLY A 324 12.39 -7.22 -0.95
CA GLY A 324 13.26 -6.46 -1.85
C GLY A 324 13.55 -7.13 -3.19
N TRP A 325 13.29 -8.43 -3.34
CA TRP A 325 13.54 -9.20 -4.57
C TRP A 325 12.48 -8.96 -5.65
N ARG A 326 11.32 -8.43 -5.23
CA ARG A 326 10.21 -8.06 -6.13
C ARG A 326 9.73 -9.20 -7.02
N VAL A 327 9.50 -10.38 -6.44
CA VAL A 327 8.94 -11.54 -7.15
C VAL A 327 7.52 -11.86 -6.65
N GLY A 328 6.59 -11.93 -7.59
CA GLY A 328 5.24 -12.45 -7.41
C GLY A 328 4.76 -13.13 -8.66
N TYR A 329 3.52 -13.59 -8.64
CA TYR A 329 2.88 -14.18 -9.80
C TYR A 329 1.36 -14.08 -9.69
N VAL A 330 0.71 -14.10 -10.83
CA VAL A 330 -0.74 -14.23 -10.95
C VAL A 330 -1.08 -15.54 -11.65
N VAL A 331 -2.15 -16.17 -11.22
CA VAL A 331 -2.77 -17.34 -11.84
C VAL A 331 -4.14 -16.93 -12.36
N ALA A 332 -4.37 -17.07 -13.66
CA ALA A 332 -5.64 -16.71 -14.30
C ALA A 332 -5.96 -17.63 -15.49
N GLY A 333 -7.22 -17.68 -15.89
CA GLY A 333 -7.63 -18.37 -17.12
C GLY A 333 -6.92 -17.79 -18.35
N ASP A 334 -6.73 -18.61 -19.39
CA ASP A 334 -5.85 -18.30 -20.54
C ASP A 334 -6.08 -16.91 -21.16
N LYS A 335 -7.35 -16.50 -21.33
CA LYS A 335 -7.70 -15.19 -21.91
C LYS A 335 -7.24 -14.01 -21.05
N ILE A 336 -7.38 -14.13 -19.73
CA ILE A 336 -6.98 -13.10 -18.78
C ILE A 336 -5.45 -13.10 -18.65
N SER A 337 -4.83 -14.28 -18.58
CA SER A 337 -3.37 -14.44 -18.55
C SER A 337 -2.68 -13.80 -19.77
N ASP A 338 -3.24 -13.95 -20.96
CA ASP A 338 -2.74 -13.28 -22.18
C ASP A 338 -2.84 -11.75 -22.06
N SER A 339 -3.96 -11.25 -21.55
CA SER A 339 -4.17 -9.81 -21.32
C SER A 339 -3.21 -9.24 -20.27
N ILE A 340 -3.01 -9.96 -19.16
CA ILE A 340 -2.02 -9.63 -18.14
C ILE A 340 -0.62 -9.60 -18.74
N THR A 341 -0.27 -10.58 -19.59
CA THR A 341 1.04 -10.63 -20.25
C THR A 341 1.29 -9.38 -21.09
N LYS A 342 0.32 -8.93 -21.89
CA LYS A 342 0.42 -7.70 -22.69
C LYS A 342 0.63 -6.46 -21.82
N ILE A 343 -0.07 -6.36 -20.68
CA ILE A 343 0.15 -5.27 -19.72
C ILE A 343 1.59 -5.33 -19.16
N LEU A 344 2.05 -6.51 -18.73
CA LEU A 344 3.40 -6.68 -18.18
C LEU A 344 4.50 -6.39 -19.21
N GLU A 345 4.29 -6.74 -20.48
CA GLU A 345 5.20 -6.47 -21.60
C GLU A 345 5.43 -4.96 -21.75
N SER A 346 4.34 -4.18 -21.76
CA SER A 346 4.40 -2.73 -21.90
C SER A 346 4.94 -1.99 -20.66
N ASN A 347 4.82 -2.59 -19.47
CA ASN A 347 5.18 -1.94 -18.21
C ASN A 347 6.59 -2.31 -17.70
N SER A 348 6.98 -3.58 -17.85
CA SER A 348 8.19 -4.13 -17.19
C SER A 348 9.04 -5.03 -18.08
N SER A 349 8.56 -5.37 -19.28
CA SER A 349 9.12 -6.38 -20.18
C SER A 349 9.16 -7.79 -19.60
N CYS A 350 9.96 -8.03 -18.57
CA CYS A 350 10.02 -9.26 -17.78
C CYS A 350 10.67 -8.98 -16.42
N ILE A 351 10.41 -9.81 -15.41
CA ILE A 351 11.04 -9.62 -14.08
C ILE A 351 12.51 -10.05 -14.06
N PRO A 352 13.35 -9.51 -13.14
CA PRO A 352 14.78 -9.80 -13.13
C PRO A 352 15.10 -11.30 -13.04
N THR A 353 15.88 -11.81 -14.00
CA THR A 353 16.20 -13.25 -14.13
C THR A 353 16.88 -13.82 -12.88
N VAL A 354 17.75 -13.04 -12.22
CA VAL A 354 18.39 -13.43 -10.94
C VAL A 354 17.33 -13.67 -9.85
N CYS A 355 16.30 -12.83 -9.79
CA CYS A 355 15.22 -12.96 -8.82
C CYS A 355 14.31 -14.16 -9.15
N GLN A 356 14.11 -14.47 -10.44
CA GLN A 356 13.41 -15.69 -10.85
C GLN A 356 14.16 -16.95 -10.41
N LYS A 357 15.48 -16.97 -10.52
CA LYS A 357 16.32 -18.08 -10.03
C LYS A 357 16.31 -18.21 -8.51
N ALA A 358 16.30 -17.09 -7.80
CA ALA A 358 16.08 -17.09 -6.35
C ALA A 358 14.71 -17.72 -6.00
N ALA A 359 13.66 -17.38 -6.74
CA ALA A 359 12.33 -17.96 -6.54
C ALA A 359 12.27 -19.46 -6.88
N GLU A 360 12.98 -19.94 -7.90
CA GLU A 360 13.11 -21.38 -8.17
C GLU A 360 13.75 -22.10 -6.95
N ALA A 361 14.84 -21.55 -6.40
CA ALA A 361 15.47 -22.09 -5.20
C ALA A 361 14.56 -22.04 -3.96
N ALA A 362 13.72 -21.02 -3.83
CA ALA A 362 12.73 -20.93 -2.75
C ALA A 362 11.65 -22.02 -2.84
N LEU A 363 11.26 -22.43 -4.05
CA LEU A 363 10.26 -23.48 -4.28
C LEU A 363 10.84 -24.88 -4.09
N ASP A 364 12.08 -25.09 -4.50
CA ASP A 364 12.78 -26.38 -4.44
C ASP A 364 13.46 -26.63 -3.08
N GLY A 365 13.72 -25.57 -2.32
CA GLY A 365 14.49 -25.58 -1.09
C GLY A 365 13.78 -26.13 0.14
N PRO A 366 14.50 -26.21 1.28
CA PRO A 366 13.94 -26.68 2.54
C PRO A 366 12.81 -25.77 3.04
N ARG A 367 11.82 -26.38 3.68
CA ARG A 367 10.67 -25.68 4.26
C ARG A 367 10.86 -25.24 5.71
N ASP A 368 11.95 -25.65 6.35
CA ASP A 368 12.28 -25.28 7.75
C ASP A 368 12.30 -23.77 7.98
N PRO A 369 12.97 -22.94 7.16
CA PRO A 369 12.98 -21.48 7.39
C PRO A 369 11.58 -20.87 7.39
N VAL A 370 10.67 -21.37 6.54
CA VAL A 370 9.28 -20.89 6.52
C VAL A 370 8.56 -21.29 7.80
N ARG A 371 8.72 -22.54 8.26
CA ARG A 371 8.14 -23.02 9.53
C ARG A 371 8.64 -22.24 10.73
N GLU A 372 9.95 -21.98 10.79
CA GLU A 372 10.57 -21.18 11.85
C GLU A 372 10.00 -19.76 11.89
N MET A 373 9.89 -19.09 10.74
CA MET A 373 9.28 -17.76 10.66
C MET A 373 7.81 -17.76 11.11
N VAL A 374 7.01 -18.72 10.66
CA VAL A 374 5.59 -18.84 11.04
C VAL A 374 5.43 -19.12 12.53
N ASN A 375 6.27 -19.98 13.12
CA ASN A 375 6.25 -20.24 14.56
C ASN A 375 6.60 -19.00 15.37
N ALA A 376 7.63 -18.26 14.96
CA ALA A 376 7.99 -16.99 15.59
C ALA A 376 6.86 -15.95 15.47
N TYR A 377 6.15 -15.87 14.34
CA TYR A 377 4.99 -15.01 14.21
C TYR A 377 3.84 -15.45 15.12
N ARG A 378 3.64 -16.75 15.33
CA ARG A 378 2.62 -17.28 16.26
C ARG A 378 2.93 -16.89 17.71
N GLU A 379 4.18 -17.06 18.15
CA GLU A 379 4.62 -16.66 19.49
C GLU A 379 4.46 -15.15 19.71
N ARG A 380 4.86 -14.34 18.71
CA ARG A 380 4.71 -12.88 18.74
C ARG A 380 3.25 -12.46 18.74
N ARG A 381 2.39 -13.15 17.98
CA ARG A 381 0.95 -12.96 18.00
C ARG A 381 0.40 -13.22 19.39
N ASP A 382 0.72 -14.35 20.01
CA ASP A 382 0.23 -14.73 21.33
C ASP A 382 0.67 -13.71 22.40
N LEU A 383 1.91 -13.22 22.34
CA LEU A 383 2.40 -12.11 23.18
C LEU A 383 1.56 -10.84 23.02
N CYS A 384 1.36 -10.39 21.77
CA CYS A 384 0.62 -9.14 21.50
C CYS A 384 -0.86 -9.26 21.88
N VAL A 385 -1.46 -10.43 21.63
CA VAL A 385 -2.84 -10.74 22.06
C VAL A 385 -2.96 -10.61 23.56
N GLY A 386 -2.08 -11.23 24.35
CA GLY A 386 -2.13 -11.12 25.81
C GLY A 386 -2.04 -9.67 26.32
N LEU A 387 -1.10 -8.88 25.78
CA LEU A 387 -0.94 -7.46 26.16
C LEU A 387 -2.17 -6.61 25.81
N LEU A 388 -2.78 -6.86 24.64
CA LEU A 388 -3.94 -6.09 24.19
C LEU A 388 -5.24 -6.55 24.86
N GLU A 389 -5.38 -7.82 25.21
CA GLU A 389 -6.51 -8.34 26.00
C GLU A 389 -6.49 -7.77 27.42
N GLU A 390 -5.33 -7.76 28.08
CA GLU A 390 -5.16 -7.20 29.42
C GLU A 390 -5.53 -5.70 29.48
N ALA A 391 -5.23 -4.96 28.41
CA ALA A 391 -5.55 -3.53 28.29
C ALA A 391 -6.95 -3.24 27.71
N GLU A 392 -7.75 -4.28 27.41
CA GLU A 392 -9.06 -4.16 26.74
C GLU A 392 -9.01 -3.44 25.39
N LEU A 393 -7.92 -3.61 24.64
CA LEU A 393 -7.67 -2.99 23.32
C LEU A 393 -7.69 -3.99 22.16
N LEU A 394 -7.78 -5.30 22.40
CA LEU A 394 -7.83 -6.29 21.33
C LEU A 394 -9.15 -6.21 20.56
N ILE A 395 -9.09 -6.02 19.24
CA ILE A 395 -10.29 -5.99 18.39
C ILE A 395 -10.67 -7.41 17.90
N SER A 396 -9.69 -8.16 17.41
CA SER A 396 -9.89 -9.53 16.94
C SER A 396 -8.58 -10.29 17.00
N ARG A 397 -8.64 -11.60 17.30
CA ARG A 397 -7.47 -12.48 17.30
C ARG A 397 -7.11 -12.87 15.86
N PRO A 398 -5.94 -12.46 15.35
CA PRO A 398 -5.55 -12.79 13.98
C PRO A 398 -5.19 -14.27 13.85
N GLN A 399 -5.58 -14.87 12.73
CA GLN A 399 -5.40 -16.28 12.40
C GLN A 399 -4.32 -16.49 11.33
N GLY A 400 -3.91 -15.44 10.63
CA GLY A 400 -2.87 -15.48 9.61
C GLY A 400 -2.24 -14.11 9.35
N ALA A 401 -1.40 -14.04 8.32
CA ALA A 401 -0.49 -12.93 8.07
C ALA A 401 0.39 -12.65 9.31
N PHE A 402 0.77 -11.40 9.51
CA PHE A 402 1.55 -10.96 10.68
C PHE A 402 1.07 -9.59 11.16
N TYR A 403 -0.24 -9.41 11.23
CA TYR A 403 -0.87 -8.16 11.66
C TYR A 403 -1.87 -8.40 12.76
N ILE A 404 -2.03 -7.41 13.64
CA ILE A 404 -3.06 -7.36 14.66
C ILE A 404 -3.65 -5.95 14.71
N MET A 405 -4.97 -5.87 14.92
CA MET A 405 -5.71 -4.63 15.03
C MET A 405 -5.96 -4.32 16.51
N ALA A 406 -5.56 -3.13 16.95
CA ALA A 406 -5.75 -2.64 18.31
C ALA A 406 -6.66 -1.42 18.32
N ASP A 407 -7.60 -1.37 19.27
CA ASP A 407 -8.49 -0.23 19.48
C ASP A 407 -7.71 0.92 20.11
N VAL A 408 -7.92 2.12 19.59
CA VAL A 408 -7.38 3.37 20.14
C VAL A 408 -8.51 4.38 20.39
N GLY A 409 -9.76 3.95 20.35
CA GLY A 409 -10.95 4.77 20.51
C GLY A 409 -10.99 5.49 21.86
N ARG A 410 -10.51 4.83 22.92
CA ARG A 410 -10.35 5.40 24.27
C ARG A 410 -9.49 6.67 24.31
N SER A 411 -8.57 6.86 23.35
CA SER A 411 -7.75 8.07 23.27
C SER A 411 -8.51 9.33 22.83
N GLY A 412 -9.79 9.22 22.46
CA GLY A 412 -10.62 10.35 22.02
C GLY A 412 -10.35 10.83 20.59
N VAL A 413 -9.13 10.64 20.06
CA VAL A 413 -8.71 11.11 18.73
C VAL A 413 -8.91 10.07 17.62
N ASP A 414 -8.71 10.47 16.37
CA ASP A 414 -8.71 9.55 15.21
C ASP A 414 -7.36 8.80 15.11
N SER A 415 -7.36 7.56 14.61
CA SER A 415 -6.17 6.72 14.54
C SER A 415 -4.99 7.35 13.78
N ARG A 416 -5.24 8.24 12.80
CA ARG A 416 -4.16 8.99 12.14
C ARG A 416 -3.50 9.98 13.09
N GLU A 417 -4.31 10.76 13.81
CA GLU A 417 -3.79 11.72 14.78
C GLU A 417 -3.03 11.00 15.88
N PHE A 418 -3.61 9.93 16.41
CA PHE A 418 -2.98 9.06 17.41
C PHE A 418 -1.62 8.52 16.92
N ALA A 419 -1.56 7.93 15.72
CA ALA A 419 -0.32 7.34 15.20
C ALA A 419 0.81 8.38 15.02
N PHE A 420 0.49 9.60 14.58
CA PHE A 420 1.47 10.67 14.46
C PHE A 420 1.92 11.22 15.81
N ASP A 421 1.01 11.32 16.76
CA ASP A 421 1.34 11.74 18.12
C ASP A 421 2.23 10.69 18.80
N LEU A 422 1.89 9.41 18.71
CA LEU A 422 2.63 8.30 19.29
C LEU A 422 4.10 8.26 18.84
N VAL A 423 4.36 8.54 17.55
CA VAL A 423 5.75 8.64 17.05
C VAL A 423 6.49 9.80 17.72
N LYS A 424 5.84 10.95 17.92
CA LYS A 424 6.48 12.14 18.49
C LYS A 424 6.65 12.04 20.00
N SER A 425 5.65 11.53 20.72
CA SER A 425 5.57 11.53 22.17
C SER A 425 6.22 10.30 22.79
N LYS A 426 6.11 9.13 22.14
CA LYS A 426 6.57 7.84 22.67
C LYS A 426 7.57 7.10 21.79
N GLN A 427 7.90 7.64 20.61
CA GLN A 427 8.82 7.03 19.64
C GLN A 427 8.36 5.63 19.19
N VAL A 428 7.05 5.43 19.01
CA VAL A 428 6.49 4.17 18.48
C VAL A 428 5.68 4.47 17.22
N ALA A 429 5.94 3.72 16.15
CA ALA A 429 5.24 3.85 14.89
C ALA A 429 4.28 2.69 14.67
N VAL A 430 2.98 2.98 14.52
CA VAL A 430 1.92 2.03 14.17
C VAL A 430 1.20 2.50 12.91
N ALA A 431 0.58 1.58 12.16
CA ALA A 431 -0.14 1.97 10.95
C ALA A 431 -1.54 2.48 11.32
N PRO A 432 -1.93 3.70 10.92
CA PRO A 432 -3.23 4.25 11.29
C PRO A 432 -4.34 3.53 10.55
N GLY A 433 -5.42 3.18 11.26
CA GLY A 433 -6.58 2.49 10.72
C GLY A 433 -7.25 3.23 9.56
N THR A 434 -7.20 4.56 9.56
CA THR A 434 -7.69 5.40 8.45
C THR A 434 -7.03 5.10 7.10
N ALA A 435 -5.85 4.47 7.09
CA ALA A 435 -5.20 4.06 5.86
C ALA A 435 -5.85 2.82 5.22
N PHE A 436 -6.64 2.05 5.97
CA PHE A 436 -7.23 0.80 5.51
C PHE A 436 -8.72 0.91 5.20
N GLY A 437 -9.40 1.95 5.69
CA GLY A 437 -10.79 2.20 5.38
C GLY A 437 -11.52 2.92 6.51
N SER A 438 -12.81 3.16 6.31
CA SER A 438 -13.64 3.92 7.25
C SER A 438 -13.97 3.14 8.52
N SER A 439 -14.11 1.82 8.43
CA SER A 439 -14.45 0.98 9.58
C SER A 439 -13.31 0.92 10.61
N ALA A 440 -12.06 1.14 10.18
CA ALA A 440 -10.88 1.08 11.03
C ALA A 440 -10.46 2.44 11.64
N ARG A 441 -11.24 3.52 11.51
CA ARG A 441 -10.80 4.87 11.94
C ARG A 441 -10.38 5.00 13.40
N LYS A 442 -10.91 4.14 14.28
CA LYS A 442 -10.60 4.09 15.72
C LYS A 442 -9.64 2.94 16.09
N ALA A 443 -8.99 2.34 15.11
CA ALA A 443 -8.04 1.26 15.29
C ALA A 443 -6.67 1.62 14.72
N VAL A 444 -5.62 0.96 15.20
CA VAL A 444 -4.30 0.93 14.55
C VAL A 444 -3.93 -0.51 14.21
N ARG A 445 -3.15 -0.67 13.15
CA ARG A 445 -2.57 -1.96 12.78
C ARG A 445 -1.12 -2.03 13.28
N ILE A 446 -0.83 -3.07 14.04
CA ILE A 446 0.50 -3.42 14.53
C ILE A 446 1.03 -4.59 13.70
N SER A 447 2.26 -4.49 13.24
CA SER A 447 3.00 -5.56 12.55
C SER A 447 3.72 -6.43 13.57
N LEU A 448 3.49 -7.74 13.49
CA LEU A 448 4.16 -8.76 14.30
C LEU A 448 5.57 -9.10 13.78
N ALA A 449 5.98 -8.48 12.68
CA ALA A 449 7.32 -8.62 12.10
C ALA A 449 8.33 -7.68 12.77
N SER A 450 8.46 -7.81 14.10
CA SER A 450 9.45 -7.12 14.92
C SER A 450 10.02 -8.06 15.99
N SER A 451 10.96 -7.58 16.81
CA SER A 451 11.45 -8.36 17.95
C SER A 451 10.37 -8.47 19.05
N PRO A 452 10.33 -9.56 19.84
CA PRO A 452 9.40 -9.65 20.97
C PRO A 452 9.54 -8.50 21.97
N GLU A 453 10.77 -7.99 22.16
CA GLU A 453 11.04 -6.84 23.03
C GLU A 453 10.46 -5.55 22.47
N ASP A 454 10.67 -5.26 21.18
CA ASP A 454 10.08 -4.09 20.52
C ASP A 454 8.55 -4.15 20.53
N LEU A 455 7.96 -5.34 20.37
CA LEU A 455 6.51 -5.52 20.46
C LEU A 455 6.00 -5.22 21.87
N SER A 456 6.64 -5.78 22.89
CA SER A 456 6.26 -5.59 24.29
C SER A 456 6.39 -4.11 24.71
N VAL A 457 7.56 -3.51 24.49
CA VAL A 457 7.81 -2.11 24.84
C VAL A 457 6.96 -1.16 23.99
N GLY A 458 6.82 -1.43 22.69
CA GLY A 458 6.04 -0.61 21.78
C GLY A 458 4.55 -0.59 22.13
N ILE A 459 3.97 -1.75 22.44
CA ILE A 459 2.57 -1.86 22.88
C ILE A 459 2.38 -1.22 24.26
N GLY A 460 3.30 -1.45 25.21
CA GLY A 460 3.24 -0.81 26.53
C GLY A 460 3.20 0.73 26.43
N ARG A 461 4.09 1.33 25.65
CA ARG A 461 4.10 2.78 25.39
C ARG A 461 2.84 3.28 24.68
N MET A 462 2.25 2.45 23.82
CA MET A 462 0.99 2.76 23.15
C MET A 462 -0.17 2.81 24.15
N ILE A 463 -0.26 1.82 25.05
CA ILE A 463 -1.27 1.76 26.12
C ILE A 463 -1.14 2.98 27.02
N GLU A 464 0.06 3.27 27.53
CA GLU A 464 0.32 4.48 28.34
C GLU A 464 -0.19 5.75 27.65
N ARG A 465 0.04 5.86 26.33
CA ARG A 465 -0.37 7.06 25.59
C ARG A 465 -1.88 7.17 25.40
N ILE A 466 -2.57 6.04 25.25
CA ILE A 466 -4.03 6.01 25.20
C ILE A 466 -4.61 6.50 26.53
N ASP A 467 -4.06 6.03 27.65
CA ASP A 467 -4.52 6.42 28.98
C ASP A 467 -4.25 7.91 29.26
N GLU A 468 -3.06 8.42 28.93
CA GLU A 468 -2.71 9.85 29.05
C GLU A 468 -3.65 10.78 28.26
N LEU A 469 -4.16 10.31 27.11
CA LEU A 469 -5.08 11.09 26.28
C LEU A 469 -6.53 10.97 26.76
N ALA A 470 -6.90 9.86 27.41
CA ALA A 470 -8.23 9.65 27.97
C ALA A 470 -8.48 10.48 29.24
N GLU A 471 -7.42 10.87 29.95
CA GLU A 471 -7.47 11.70 31.15
C GLU A 471 -7.54 13.23 30.86
N GLN A 472 -7.33 13.64 29.60
CA GLN A 472 -7.37 15.04 29.15
C GLN A 472 -8.75 15.43 28.62
#